data_AF-I1CRN6-F1
#
_entry.id   AF-I1CRN6-F1
#
_cell.length_a   1.000
_cell.length_b   1.000
_cell.length_c   1.000
_cell.angle_alpha   90.00
_cell.angle_beta   90.00
_cell.angle_gamma   90.00
#
_symmetry.space_group_name_H-M   'P 1'
#
loop_
_entity.id
_entity.type
_entity.pdbx_description
1 polymer ?
#
loop_
_entity_poly.entity_id
_entity_poly.type
_entity_poly.pdbx_seq_one_letter_code
_entity_poly.pdbx_strand_id
1 'polypeptide(L)'
;MKIHISLLIAVLVVISVITASPVYNKRDDTDITSAVDDTTVDSTADGTVDDTTVDGSDTTAADDSDVTTDDDSDSTTDDDSDSTTDDDSDSSTNDNANSTTIDNNTSLYNTSDIQLLSDTAFCSFLPYAPGVDIATTENEGKPFCTNSTLGGYPFPEGFILTSHYLTTENYTQVTGTMNPAAYNMSTTDDGGQYDNRDQGQHTCNGLKYFVNLVEPNGGTFCIRCCTSQADCNIGISQDGCVKVVPGDYS
;
A
#
# COMPACT_ATOMS: atom_id res chain seq x y z
N MET A 1 22.10 62.10 45.78
CA MET A 1 21.15 60.99 46.01
C MET A 1 21.58 59.80 45.16
N LYS A 2 21.81 58.62 45.76
CA LYS A 2 22.02 57.37 45.01
C LYS A 2 20.72 56.57 45.10
N ILE A 3 20.09 56.31 43.96
CA ILE A 3 18.89 55.48 43.86
C ILE A 3 19.35 54.11 43.37
N HIS A 4 19.29 53.10 44.23
CA HIS A 4 19.53 51.71 43.85
C HIS A 4 18.22 51.10 43.36
N ILE A 5 18.15 50.79 42.06
CA ILE A 5 17.05 50.01 41.49
C ILE A 5 17.46 48.53 41.56
N SER A 6 16.92 47.82 42.55
CA SER A 6 16.97 46.36 42.58
C SER A 6 15.93 45.81 41.60
N LEU A 7 16.39 45.26 40.49
CA LEU A 7 15.52 44.58 39.53
C LEU A 7 15.21 43.16 40.04
N LEU A 8 13.95 42.91 40.42
CA LEU A 8 13.50 41.54 40.73
C LEU A 8 13.48 40.71 39.44
N ILE A 9 14.20 39.58 39.46
CA ILE A 9 14.03 38.52 38.46
C ILE A 9 12.85 37.66 38.92
N ALA A 10 11.69 37.84 38.30
CA ALA A 10 10.56 36.95 38.49
C ALA A 10 10.76 35.68 37.65
N VAL A 11 11.13 34.57 38.32
CA VAL A 11 11.22 33.25 37.67
C VAL A 11 9.79 32.72 37.48
N LEU A 12 9.24 32.87 36.27
CA LEU A 12 8.02 32.16 35.88
C LEU A 12 8.36 30.67 35.72
N VAL A 13 7.95 29.85 36.68
CA VAL A 13 7.95 28.40 36.52
C VAL A 13 6.73 28.03 35.68
N VAL A 14 6.95 27.77 34.39
CA VAL A 14 5.92 27.22 33.51
C VAL A 14 5.75 25.75 33.87
N ILE A 15 4.71 25.43 34.63
CA ILE A 15 4.34 24.04 34.91
C ILE A 15 3.60 23.51 33.69
N SER A 16 4.33 22.86 32.79
CA SER A 16 3.74 22.09 31.69
C SER A 16 2.90 20.95 32.28
N VAL A 17 1.58 21.06 32.15
CA VAL A 17 0.67 19.96 32.52
C VAL A 17 0.83 18.88 31.45
N ILE A 18 1.53 17.80 31.80
CA ILE A 18 1.57 16.60 30.97
C ILE A 18 0.19 15.95 31.08
N THR A 19 -0.71 16.28 30.16
CA THR A 19 -1.90 15.47 29.90
C THR A 19 -1.41 14.16 29.29
N ALA A 20 -1.49 13.07 30.05
CA ALA A 20 -1.25 11.76 29.49
C ALA A 20 -2.29 11.50 28.39
N SER A 21 -1.83 11.39 27.14
CA SER A 21 -2.66 10.89 26.04
C SER A 21 -3.25 9.52 26.42
N PRO A 22 -4.46 9.18 25.95
CA PRO A 22 -5.01 7.85 26.19
C PRO A 22 -4.04 6.82 25.64
N VAL A 23 -3.68 5.83 26.46
CA VAL A 23 -2.88 4.68 26.02
C VAL A 23 -3.72 3.94 24.98
N TYR A 24 -3.41 4.13 23.70
CA TYR A 24 -4.04 3.38 22.63
C TYR A 24 -3.73 1.91 22.83
N ASN A 25 -4.75 1.06 22.68
CA ASN A 25 -4.63 -0.34 23.03
C ASN A 25 -3.70 -1.01 22.01
N LYS A 26 -2.54 -1.50 22.46
CA LYS A 26 -1.57 -2.21 21.63
C LYS A 26 -2.29 -3.32 20.86
N ARG A 27 -2.42 -3.20 19.54
CA ARG A 27 -2.82 -4.32 18.68
C ARG A 27 -1.75 -5.40 18.81
N ASP A 28 -2.19 -6.64 18.98
CA ASP A 28 -1.31 -7.78 19.25
C ASP A 28 -0.89 -8.38 17.91
N ASP A 29 0.07 -7.75 17.25
CA ASP A 29 0.59 -8.17 15.93
C ASP A 29 1.60 -9.32 16.07
N THR A 30 1.15 -10.43 16.68
CA THR A 30 1.97 -11.61 16.99
C THR A 30 2.20 -12.55 15.79
N ASP A 31 1.72 -12.22 14.60
CA ASP A 31 1.77 -13.08 13.40
C ASP A 31 3.09 -12.92 12.60
N ILE A 32 4.23 -13.08 13.28
CA ILE A 32 5.59 -13.02 12.68
C ILE A 32 6.20 -14.44 12.56
N THR A 33 5.38 -15.48 12.48
CA THR A 33 5.88 -16.87 12.31
C THR A 33 5.05 -17.71 11.35
N SER A 34 5.54 -17.83 10.09
CA SER A 34 5.66 -19.08 9.30
C SER A 34 5.47 -18.85 7.79
N ALA A 35 6.39 -18.11 7.16
CA ALA A 35 6.69 -18.35 5.74
C ALA A 35 7.66 -19.53 5.68
N VAL A 36 7.15 -20.74 5.48
CA VAL A 36 7.98 -21.93 5.22
C VAL A 36 8.36 -21.90 3.74
N ASP A 37 9.67 -21.91 3.51
CA ASP A 37 10.28 -22.01 2.19
C ASP A 37 10.01 -23.41 1.59
N ASP A 38 9.14 -23.48 0.57
CA ASP A 38 8.90 -24.69 -0.21
C ASP A 38 9.68 -24.65 -1.52
N THR A 39 10.94 -25.08 -1.45
CA THR A 39 11.73 -25.44 -2.63
C THR A 39 12.28 -26.86 -2.50
N THR A 40 11.50 -27.84 -2.98
CA THR A 40 12.04 -29.18 -3.27
C THR A 40 11.95 -29.48 -4.76
N VAL A 41 13.00 -29.09 -5.48
CA VAL A 41 13.33 -29.66 -6.79
C VAL A 41 14.20 -30.89 -6.54
N ASP A 42 13.74 -32.06 -6.97
CA ASP A 42 14.66 -33.17 -7.27
C ASP A 42 14.24 -33.87 -8.56
N SER A 43 15.24 -34.37 -9.28
CA SER A 43 15.13 -34.99 -10.59
C SER A 43 16.07 -36.19 -10.63
N THR A 44 15.55 -37.40 -10.76
CA THR A 44 16.34 -38.55 -11.24
C THR A 44 15.46 -39.62 -11.87
N ALA A 45 16.07 -40.39 -12.76
CA ALA A 45 15.47 -41.51 -13.48
C ALA A 45 16.17 -42.83 -13.13
N ASP A 46 15.67 -43.91 -13.74
CA ASP A 46 16.35 -45.19 -14.04
C ASP A 46 16.20 -46.39 -13.07
N GLY A 47 16.11 -47.61 -13.64
CA GLY A 47 16.84 -48.77 -13.11
C GLY A 47 16.14 -49.94 -12.38
N THR A 48 15.28 -50.72 -13.05
CA THR A 48 15.18 -52.22 -12.99
C THR A 48 15.27 -53.06 -11.67
N VAL A 49 14.17 -53.79 -11.37
CA VAL A 49 14.01 -55.28 -11.17
C VAL A 49 14.87 -56.08 -10.15
N ASP A 50 14.23 -56.71 -9.12
CA ASP A 50 13.92 -58.17 -8.96
C ASP A 50 13.43 -58.48 -7.51
N ASP A 51 12.16 -58.84 -7.27
CA ASP A 51 11.58 -60.19 -6.99
C ASP A 51 11.84 -60.85 -5.61
N THR A 52 10.76 -61.03 -4.80
CA THR A 52 10.25 -62.35 -4.34
C THR A 52 9.06 -62.26 -3.36
N THR A 53 7.87 -62.73 -3.79
CA THR A 53 6.86 -63.58 -3.07
C THR A 53 6.33 -63.22 -1.65
N VAL A 54 5.08 -63.46 -1.21
CA VAL A 54 3.82 -64.05 -1.76
C VAL A 54 2.64 -63.78 -0.78
N ASP A 55 1.39 -63.96 -1.25
CA ASP A 55 0.10 -64.07 -0.51
C ASP A 55 -0.55 -62.75 0.02
N GLY A 56 -1.86 -62.51 -0.14
CA GLY A 56 -2.92 -63.24 -0.87
C GLY A 56 -4.34 -62.80 -0.44
N SER A 57 -5.32 -62.81 -1.37
CA SER A 57 -6.76 -62.40 -1.20
C SER A 57 -6.99 -60.93 -0.80
N ASP A 58 -8.06 -60.20 -1.15
CA ASP A 58 -9.22 -60.36 -2.06
C ASP A 58 -9.75 -58.92 -2.35
N THR A 59 -10.71 -58.56 -3.24
CA THR A 59 -11.75 -59.31 -3.99
C THR A 59 -12.12 -58.55 -5.29
N THR A 60 -12.63 -59.26 -6.31
CA THR A 60 -13.50 -58.81 -7.43
C THR A 60 -13.13 -57.57 -8.28
N ALA A 61 -13.05 -57.80 -9.60
CA ALA A 61 -12.90 -56.79 -10.67
C ALA A 61 -14.09 -56.86 -11.66
N ALA A 62 -14.02 -56.01 -12.71
CA ALA A 62 -14.76 -56.12 -14.00
C ALA A 62 -16.28 -55.90 -13.96
N ASP A 63 -16.97 -55.51 -15.04
CA ASP A 63 -16.60 -55.30 -16.46
C ASP A 63 -17.46 -54.10 -16.97
N ASP A 64 -16.96 -53.17 -17.79
CA ASP A 64 -16.75 -53.22 -19.25
C ASP A 64 -18.01 -52.93 -20.09
N SER A 65 -17.84 -51.97 -21.02
CA SER A 65 -18.45 -51.76 -22.36
C SER A 65 -19.99 -51.99 -22.59
N ASP A 66 -20.63 -51.60 -23.69
CA ASP A 66 -20.20 -51.00 -24.96
C ASP A 66 -21.34 -50.20 -25.64
N VAL A 67 -20.98 -49.25 -26.51
CA VAL A 67 -21.61 -48.88 -27.82
C VAL A 67 -23.16 -48.83 -28.03
N THR A 68 -23.64 -47.59 -28.29
CA THR A 68 -24.73 -47.19 -29.25
C THR A 68 -26.19 -47.66 -28.96
N THR A 69 -27.27 -47.13 -29.57
CA THR A 69 -27.54 -46.24 -30.72
C THR A 69 -28.70 -45.26 -30.44
N ASP A 70 -28.74 -44.13 -31.16
CA ASP A 70 -29.89 -43.42 -31.76
C ASP A 70 -31.24 -43.28 -31.00
N ASP A 71 -31.75 -42.05 -30.85
CA ASP A 71 -32.94 -41.64 -31.63
C ASP A 71 -33.16 -40.10 -31.66
N ASP A 72 -33.90 -39.64 -32.68
CA ASP A 72 -34.17 -38.24 -33.05
C ASP A 72 -34.97 -37.41 -32.02
N SER A 73 -34.79 -36.07 -32.04
CA SER A 73 -35.89 -35.11 -32.33
C SER A 73 -35.46 -33.64 -32.39
N ASP A 74 -35.38 -33.15 -33.63
CA ASP A 74 -35.58 -31.79 -34.14
C ASP A 74 -36.41 -30.79 -33.28
N SER A 75 -35.93 -29.54 -33.19
CA SER A 75 -36.78 -28.36 -33.40
C SER A 75 -35.93 -27.14 -33.78
N THR A 76 -36.10 -26.66 -35.00
CA THR A 76 -35.49 -25.43 -35.53
C THR A 76 -36.15 -24.15 -34.99
N THR A 77 -35.43 -23.02 -35.08
CA THR A 77 -35.85 -21.84 -35.87
C THR A 77 -34.68 -20.88 -36.05
N ASP A 78 -34.50 -20.42 -37.28
CA ASP A 78 -33.48 -19.45 -37.70
C ASP A 78 -33.91 -18.00 -37.38
N ASP A 79 -32.94 -17.08 -37.32
CA ASP A 79 -32.95 -15.88 -38.17
C ASP A 79 -31.59 -15.16 -38.15
N ASP A 80 -30.97 -15.10 -39.32
CA ASP A 80 -29.76 -14.32 -39.64
C ASP A 80 -30.16 -12.89 -40.02
N SER A 81 -29.36 -11.88 -39.66
CA SER A 81 -29.32 -10.59 -40.38
C SER A 81 -28.07 -9.76 -40.10
N ASP A 82 -27.21 -9.72 -41.11
CA ASP A 82 -26.05 -8.84 -41.31
C ASP A 82 -26.46 -7.36 -41.56
N SER A 83 -25.58 -6.40 -41.20
CA SER A 83 -25.36 -5.15 -41.96
C SER A 83 -24.29 -4.24 -41.31
N THR A 84 -23.04 -4.41 -41.73
CA THR A 84 -22.06 -3.40 -42.23
C THR A 84 -22.04 -1.90 -41.80
N THR A 85 -20.85 -1.27 -41.97
CA THR A 85 -20.55 0.18 -42.25
C THR A 85 -20.73 1.23 -41.12
N ASP A 86 -19.93 2.30 -40.94
CA ASP A 86 -18.67 2.82 -41.56
C ASP A 86 -17.96 3.86 -40.65
N ASP A 87 -16.69 4.16 -40.94
CA ASP A 87 -15.96 5.46 -40.88
C ASP A 87 -15.88 6.41 -39.65
N ASP A 88 -14.64 6.51 -39.13
CA ASP A 88 -13.72 7.67 -39.28
C ASP A 88 -13.62 8.84 -38.24
N SER A 89 -12.41 9.40 -38.23
CA SER A 89 -11.96 10.75 -37.85
C SER A 89 -11.57 11.11 -36.40
N ASP A 90 -10.25 11.23 -36.26
CA ASP A 90 -9.47 12.12 -35.37
C ASP A 90 -10.11 13.51 -35.13
N SER A 91 -9.97 14.03 -33.91
CA SER A 91 -9.91 15.46 -33.67
C SER A 91 -9.17 15.80 -32.38
N SER A 92 -7.88 16.14 -32.53
CA SER A 92 -7.16 16.89 -31.50
C SER A 92 -7.74 18.30 -31.31
N THR A 93 -8.18 18.63 -30.10
CA THR A 93 -8.39 20.03 -29.67
C THR A 93 -7.52 20.37 -28.48
N ASN A 94 -6.78 21.47 -28.64
CA ASN A 94 -5.77 21.97 -27.72
C ASN A 94 -6.37 23.12 -26.90
N ASP A 95 -6.75 22.87 -25.65
CA ASP A 95 -7.30 23.89 -24.76
C ASP A 95 -6.39 24.21 -23.57
N ASN A 96 -6.23 25.51 -23.36
CA ASN A 96 -5.23 26.14 -22.51
C ASN A 96 -5.74 26.32 -21.06
N ALA A 97 -5.00 25.76 -20.11
CA ALA A 97 -4.91 26.12 -18.69
C ALA A 97 -6.14 26.76 -17.99
N ASN A 98 -6.90 25.95 -17.25
CA ASN A 98 -7.31 26.22 -15.85
C ASN A 98 -7.94 24.96 -15.21
N SER A 99 -7.12 24.00 -14.76
CA SER A 99 -7.64 22.79 -14.10
C SER A 99 -7.74 22.97 -12.58
N THR A 100 -8.89 23.48 -12.13
CA THR A 100 -9.32 23.42 -10.72
C THR A 100 -10.38 22.33 -10.50
N THR A 101 -10.34 21.27 -11.31
CA THR A 101 -11.24 20.13 -11.20
C THR A 101 -10.47 18.91 -10.74
N ILE A 102 -10.75 18.48 -9.50
CA ILE A 102 -10.45 17.11 -9.06
C ILE A 102 -11.04 16.15 -10.10
N ASP A 103 -10.20 15.24 -10.59
CA ASP A 103 -10.57 14.18 -11.50
C ASP A 103 -11.53 13.22 -10.80
N ASN A 104 -12.83 13.38 -11.04
CA ASN A 104 -13.90 12.56 -10.46
C ASN A 104 -13.89 11.08 -10.92
N ASN A 105 -12.80 10.60 -11.53
CA ASN A 105 -12.62 9.19 -11.82
C ASN A 105 -12.01 8.46 -10.62
N THR A 106 -12.84 8.28 -9.58
CA THR A 106 -12.50 7.47 -8.41
C THR A 106 -12.17 6.01 -8.74
N SER A 107 -12.38 5.52 -9.97
CA SER A 107 -12.02 4.14 -10.34
C SER A 107 -10.53 3.94 -10.67
N LEU A 108 -9.77 5.03 -10.93
CA LEU A 108 -8.36 4.93 -11.36
C LEU A 108 -7.38 4.56 -10.24
N TYR A 109 -7.77 4.79 -8.98
CA TYR A 109 -6.88 4.72 -7.83
C TYR A 109 -7.40 3.80 -6.70
N ASN A 110 -8.41 2.95 -7.00
CA ASN A 110 -8.89 1.92 -6.07
C ASN A 110 -8.03 0.65 -6.06
N THR A 111 -7.17 0.49 -7.06
CA THR A 111 -6.11 -0.51 -7.10
C THR A 111 -5.01 0.10 -7.97
N SER A 112 -3.84 0.35 -7.38
CA SER A 112 -2.76 1.02 -8.08
C SER A 112 -1.41 0.51 -7.60
N ASP A 113 -0.44 0.53 -8.52
CA ASP A 113 0.95 0.30 -8.21
C ASP A 113 1.66 1.64 -8.00
N ILE A 114 1.78 2.07 -6.74
CA ILE A 114 2.40 3.35 -6.43
C ILE A 114 3.91 3.29 -6.62
N GLN A 115 4.48 4.33 -7.22
CA GLN A 115 5.90 4.35 -7.58
C GLN A 115 6.73 5.24 -6.64
N LEU A 116 7.90 4.74 -6.24
CA LEU A 116 8.99 5.45 -5.60
C LEU A 116 10.22 5.34 -6.52
N LEU A 117 10.50 6.40 -7.30
CA LEU A 117 11.55 6.41 -8.33
C LEU A 117 12.70 7.37 -7.99
N SER A 118 12.39 8.48 -7.31
CA SER A 118 13.36 9.45 -6.80
C SER A 118 12.77 10.30 -5.67
N ASP A 119 13.58 11.23 -5.15
CA ASP A 119 13.19 12.30 -4.22
C ASP A 119 12.13 13.26 -4.78
N THR A 120 12.01 13.30 -6.10
CA THR A 120 11.16 14.20 -6.89
C THR A 120 10.09 13.47 -7.70
N ALA A 121 10.14 12.13 -7.72
CA ALA A 121 9.19 11.25 -8.39
C ALA A 121 8.82 10.08 -7.46
N PHE A 122 7.92 10.34 -6.50
CA PHE A 122 7.41 9.36 -5.56
C PHE A 122 5.92 9.57 -5.20
N CYS A 123 5.38 8.61 -4.47
CA CYS A 123 4.05 8.62 -3.84
C CYS A 123 4.09 8.35 -2.32
N SER A 124 3.02 8.71 -1.62
CA SER A 124 2.70 8.39 -0.23
C SER A 124 1.18 8.20 -0.14
N PHE A 125 0.66 7.42 0.80
CA PHE A 125 -0.75 7.49 1.13
C PHE A 125 -1.02 8.75 1.97
N LEU A 126 -2.25 9.25 1.88
CA LEU A 126 -2.87 10.23 2.78
C LEU A 126 -4.30 9.74 3.12
N PRO A 127 -4.96 10.28 4.15
CA PRO A 127 -6.36 9.96 4.44
C PRO A 127 -7.29 10.21 3.25
N TYR A 128 -8.43 9.51 3.20
CA TYR A 128 -9.38 9.61 2.08
C TYR A 128 -9.95 11.01 1.84
N ALA A 129 -9.92 11.86 2.87
CA ALA A 129 -10.40 13.24 2.87
C ALA A 129 -9.51 14.14 3.77
N PRO A 130 -9.40 15.44 3.46
CA PRO A 130 -8.63 16.38 4.28
C PRO A 130 -9.11 16.48 5.73
N GLY A 131 -8.17 16.41 6.67
CA GLY A 131 -8.41 16.64 8.11
C GLY A 131 -9.20 15.57 8.86
N VAL A 132 -9.36 14.36 8.31
CA VAL A 132 -9.76 13.20 9.12
C VAL A 132 -8.54 12.63 9.86
N ASP A 133 -8.80 11.97 10.98
CA ASP A 133 -7.80 11.33 11.84
C ASP A 133 -7.20 10.08 11.14
N ILE A 134 -5.87 9.97 11.11
CA ILE A 134 -5.17 8.94 10.34
C ILE A 134 -5.36 7.56 10.97
N ALA A 135 -5.10 7.42 12.28
CA ALA A 135 -5.15 6.14 13.01
C ALA A 135 -6.54 5.46 13.01
N THR A 136 -7.61 6.22 12.79
CA THR A 136 -8.97 5.70 12.66
C THR A 136 -9.43 5.43 11.23
N THR A 137 -8.61 5.78 10.23
CA THR A 137 -8.95 5.68 8.78
C THR A 137 -7.85 4.99 7.94
N GLU A 138 -6.98 4.21 8.57
CA GLU A 138 -5.85 3.49 7.94
C GLU A 138 -6.28 2.57 6.78
N ASN A 139 -7.50 2.02 6.83
CA ASN A 139 -8.07 1.17 5.77
C ASN A 139 -8.74 1.95 4.61
N GLU A 140 -8.74 3.28 4.66
CA GLU A 140 -9.35 4.15 3.63
C GLU A 140 -8.31 5.07 2.94
N GLY A 141 -7.01 4.88 3.22
CA GLY A 141 -5.92 5.64 2.63
C GLY A 141 -5.99 5.73 1.10
N LYS A 142 -5.63 6.88 0.55
CA LYS A 142 -5.54 7.12 -0.90
C LYS A 142 -4.10 7.43 -1.31
N PRO A 143 -3.64 6.93 -2.47
CA PRO A 143 -2.31 7.24 -2.96
C PRO A 143 -2.25 8.67 -3.50
N PHE A 144 -1.31 9.46 -2.98
CA PHE A 144 -0.94 10.78 -3.50
C PHE A 144 0.52 10.77 -3.95
N CYS A 145 0.81 11.53 -5.01
CA CYS A 145 2.06 11.44 -5.75
C CYS A 145 2.54 12.82 -6.19
N THR A 146 3.85 12.94 -6.37
CA THR A 146 4.52 14.13 -6.96
C THR A 146 4.01 14.46 -8.37
N ASN A 147 3.52 13.48 -9.11
CA ASN A 147 2.69 13.67 -10.31
C ASN A 147 1.74 12.46 -10.50
N SER A 148 0.67 12.63 -11.28
CA SER A 148 -0.39 11.61 -11.40
C SER A 148 0.00 10.35 -12.20
N THR A 149 1.11 10.35 -12.95
CA THR A 149 1.53 9.16 -13.72
C THR A 149 2.16 8.07 -12.84
N LEU A 150 2.33 8.32 -11.55
CA LEU A 150 2.94 7.40 -10.58
C LEU A 150 1.93 6.52 -9.82
N GLY A 151 0.64 6.54 -10.20
CA GLY A 151 -0.39 5.66 -9.62
C GLY A 151 -1.24 6.27 -8.50
N GLY A 152 -1.33 7.60 -8.42
CA GLY A 152 -2.11 8.31 -7.40
C GLY A 152 -2.46 9.75 -7.78
N TYR A 153 -3.24 10.42 -6.93
CA TYR A 153 -3.62 11.84 -7.09
C TYR A 153 -2.39 12.75 -6.95
N PRO A 154 -2.33 13.95 -7.56
CA PRO A 154 -1.26 14.90 -7.27
C PRO A 154 -1.30 15.35 -5.79
N PHE A 155 -0.14 15.40 -5.11
CA PHE A 155 -0.04 15.99 -3.77
C PHE A 155 -0.60 17.43 -3.75
N PRO A 156 -1.22 17.87 -2.64
CA PRO A 156 -1.59 19.26 -2.45
C PRO A 156 -0.38 20.19 -2.59
N GLU A 157 -0.57 21.39 -3.13
CA GLU A 157 0.51 22.35 -3.30
C GLU A 157 1.17 22.69 -1.96
N GLY A 158 2.50 22.57 -1.90
CA GLY A 158 3.27 22.80 -0.67
C GLY A 158 3.05 21.77 0.44
N PHE A 159 2.47 20.59 0.14
CA PHE A 159 2.36 19.49 1.10
C PHE A 159 3.72 18.85 1.42
N ILE A 160 4.53 18.52 0.41
CA ILE A 160 5.90 18.02 0.62
C ILE A 160 6.83 19.21 0.86
N LEU A 161 7.61 19.16 1.94
CA LEU A 161 8.59 20.19 2.30
C LEU A 161 10.03 19.72 2.03
N THR A 162 10.35 18.50 2.47
CA THR A 162 11.61 17.81 2.12
C THR A 162 11.34 16.35 1.78
N SER A 163 12.18 15.76 0.95
CA SER A 163 12.09 14.36 0.51
C SER A 163 13.47 13.81 0.19
N HIS A 164 13.76 12.62 0.71
CA HIS A 164 15.06 11.96 0.61
C HIS A 164 14.86 10.53 0.14
N TYR A 165 15.37 10.20 -1.04
CA TYR A 165 15.22 8.88 -1.65
C TYR A 165 16.42 7.98 -1.37
N LEU A 166 16.15 6.73 -1.00
CA LEU A 166 17.14 5.68 -0.82
C LEU A 166 16.62 4.37 -1.44
N THR A 167 17.47 3.71 -2.22
CA THR A 167 17.19 2.38 -2.78
C THR A 167 18.32 1.41 -2.43
N THR A 168 17.94 0.15 -2.20
CA THR A 168 18.81 -0.96 -1.82
C THR A 168 18.33 -2.23 -2.51
N GLU A 169 19.03 -3.35 -2.34
CA GLU A 169 18.61 -4.65 -2.89
C GLU A 169 17.29 -5.17 -2.27
N ASN A 170 16.97 -4.77 -1.02
CA ASN A 170 15.81 -5.26 -0.28
C ASN A 170 14.60 -4.31 -0.30
N TYR A 171 14.85 -3.01 -0.39
CA TYR A 171 13.81 -1.99 -0.26
C TYR A 171 14.15 -0.69 -1.00
N THR A 172 13.11 0.06 -1.31
CA THR A 172 13.19 1.45 -1.77
C THR A 172 12.31 2.33 -0.88
N GLN A 173 12.80 3.50 -0.48
CA GLN A 173 12.11 4.40 0.45
C GLN A 173 12.21 5.87 0.05
N VAL A 174 11.23 6.64 0.53
CA VAL A 174 11.31 8.10 0.65
C VAL A 174 10.99 8.49 2.09
N THR A 175 11.83 9.31 2.70
CA THR A 175 11.63 9.90 4.03
C THR A 175 11.70 11.42 3.93
N GLY A 176 11.01 12.15 4.79
CA GLY A 176 11.06 13.60 4.74
C GLY A 176 10.03 14.32 5.61
N THR A 177 9.87 15.62 5.34
CA THR A 177 8.95 16.50 6.06
C THR A 177 7.80 16.98 5.17
N MET A 178 6.67 17.25 5.80
CA MET A 178 5.43 17.67 5.15
C MET A 178 4.74 18.80 5.92
N ASN A 179 3.82 19.47 5.27
CA ASN A 179 3.00 20.55 5.80
C ASN A 179 1.57 20.05 6.07
N PRO A 180 1.21 19.71 7.33
CA PRO A 180 -0.11 19.19 7.67
C PRO A 180 -1.26 20.08 7.21
N ALA A 181 -1.06 21.41 7.23
CA ALA A 181 -2.08 22.38 6.86
C ALA A 181 -2.45 22.33 5.36
N ALA A 182 -1.56 21.87 4.48
CA ALA A 182 -1.85 21.73 3.04
C ALA A 182 -2.89 20.63 2.74
N TYR A 183 -3.13 19.71 3.70
CA TYR A 183 -4.22 18.73 3.64
C TYR A 183 -5.16 18.80 4.86
N ASN A 184 -5.24 19.98 5.50
CA ASN A 184 -6.10 20.26 6.66
C ASN A 184 -5.93 19.30 7.86
N MET A 185 -4.78 18.63 7.97
CA MET A 185 -4.49 17.68 9.05
C MET A 185 -4.30 18.40 10.40
N SER A 186 -4.75 17.79 11.49
CA SER A 186 -4.55 18.35 12.83
C SER A 186 -3.12 18.10 13.30
N THR A 187 -2.41 19.10 13.80
CA THR A 187 -1.10 18.92 14.46
C THR A 187 -1.20 18.27 15.85
N THR A 188 -2.38 17.78 16.23
CA THR A 188 -2.61 16.93 17.41
C THR A 188 -2.94 15.48 17.04
N ASP A 189 -2.96 15.16 15.75
CA ASP A 189 -2.98 13.79 15.25
C ASP A 189 -1.53 13.29 15.25
N ASP A 190 -1.26 12.27 16.05
CA ASP A 190 0.08 11.67 16.17
C ASP A 190 0.44 10.84 14.92
N GLY A 191 -0.54 10.54 14.05
CA GLY A 191 -0.36 9.84 12.80
C GLY A 191 -0.92 8.41 12.82
N GLY A 192 -0.55 7.65 11.79
CA GLY A 192 -0.87 6.23 11.67
C GLY A 192 -0.07 5.60 10.53
N GLN A 193 -0.31 4.31 10.27
CA GLN A 193 0.41 3.52 9.30
C GLN A 193 -0.53 2.95 8.23
N TYR A 194 -0.28 3.33 6.98
CA TYR A 194 -0.80 2.64 5.81
C TYR A 194 0.17 1.51 5.43
N ASP A 195 -0.32 0.28 5.30
CA ASP A 195 0.51 -0.88 4.99
C ASP A 195 -0.21 -1.86 4.04
N ASN A 196 0.50 -2.91 3.64
CA ASN A 196 -0.03 -3.95 2.75
C ASN A 196 -1.12 -4.86 3.36
N ARG A 197 -1.55 -4.65 4.61
CA ARG A 197 -2.65 -5.37 5.26
C ARG A 197 -3.93 -4.53 5.14
N ASP A 198 -3.86 -3.25 5.49
CA ASP A 198 -5.02 -2.35 5.45
C ASP A 198 -5.20 -1.67 4.07
N GLN A 199 -4.16 -1.68 3.22
CA GLN A 199 -4.14 -1.20 1.83
C GLN A 199 -3.77 -2.30 0.81
N GLY A 200 -4.13 -3.56 1.10
CA GLY A 200 -3.73 -4.75 0.33
C GLY A 200 -4.21 -4.83 -1.14
N GLN A 201 -5.03 -3.88 -1.59
CA GLN A 201 -5.41 -3.68 -3.00
C GLN A 201 -4.38 -2.88 -3.82
N HIS A 202 -3.32 -2.37 -3.18
CA HIS A 202 -2.21 -1.64 -3.80
C HIS A 202 -0.91 -2.44 -3.78
N THR A 203 0.01 -2.07 -4.66
CA THR A 203 1.43 -2.49 -4.62
C THR A 203 2.33 -1.26 -4.62
N CYS A 204 3.61 -1.45 -4.28
CA CYS A 204 4.61 -0.40 -4.16
C CYS A 204 5.84 -0.80 -4.98
N ASN A 205 6.11 -0.13 -6.10
CA ASN A 205 7.11 -0.57 -7.11
C ASN A 205 6.90 -2.04 -7.56
N GLY A 206 5.65 -2.49 -7.70
CA GLY A 206 5.26 -3.87 -7.99
C GLY A 206 5.41 -4.84 -6.82
N LEU A 207 5.88 -4.38 -5.65
CA LEU A 207 6.10 -5.19 -4.47
C LEU A 207 4.85 -5.24 -3.58
N LYS A 208 4.58 -6.41 -3.01
CA LYS A 208 3.48 -6.63 -2.08
C LYS A 208 3.66 -5.86 -0.77
N TYR A 209 4.86 -5.87 -0.19
CA TYR A 209 5.09 -5.36 1.15
C TYR A 209 5.44 -3.87 1.11
N PHE A 210 4.73 -3.09 1.92
CA PHE A 210 5.07 -1.68 2.13
C PHE A 210 4.60 -1.21 3.51
N VAL A 211 5.26 -0.17 3.99
CA VAL A 211 4.79 0.65 5.11
C VAL A 211 4.90 2.11 4.73
N ASN A 212 3.90 2.89 5.12
CA ASN A 212 3.87 4.33 4.99
C ASN A 212 3.27 4.96 6.23
N LEU A 213 4.04 5.79 6.92
CA LEU A 213 3.55 6.56 8.06
C LEU A 213 3.46 8.04 7.68
N VAL A 214 2.42 8.69 8.20
CA VAL A 214 2.15 10.12 8.07
C VAL A 214 1.89 10.64 9.47
N GLU A 215 2.65 11.64 9.92
CA GLU A 215 2.70 12.07 11.33
C GLU A 215 2.48 13.59 11.46
N PRO A 216 1.22 14.06 11.48
CA PRO A 216 0.89 15.49 11.50
C PRO A 216 1.46 16.27 12.68
N ASN A 217 1.57 15.66 13.86
CA ASN A 217 2.20 16.26 15.04
C ASN A 217 3.69 16.60 14.80
N GLY A 218 4.44 15.68 14.19
CA GLY A 218 5.86 15.86 13.86
C GLY A 218 6.12 16.63 12.56
N GLY A 219 5.11 16.71 11.67
CA GLY A 219 5.31 17.21 10.30
C GLY A 219 6.16 16.27 9.45
N THR A 220 6.15 14.97 9.75
CA THR A 220 6.99 13.94 9.14
C THR A 220 6.17 12.95 8.31
N PHE A 221 6.79 12.40 7.28
CA PHE A 221 6.26 11.25 6.55
C PHE A 221 7.38 10.33 6.10
N CYS A 222 7.04 9.08 5.85
CA CYS A 222 7.97 8.09 5.31
C CYS A 222 7.21 6.98 4.63
N ILE A 223 7.77 6.47 3.53
CA ILE A 223 7.26 5.30 2.81
C ILE A 223 8.42 4.39 2.43
N ARG A 224 8.20 3.08 2.50
CA ARG A 224 9.14 2.06 2.03
C ARG A 224 8.38 0.95 1.31
N CYS A 225 8.76 0.66 0.06
CA CYS A 225 8.43 -0.59 -0.63
C CYS A 225 9.48 -1.65 -0.27
N CYS A 226 9.07 -2.88 0.04
CA CYS A 226 9.95 -3.94 0.49
C CYS A 226 9.76 -5.25 -0.29
N THR A 227 10.87 -5.95 -0.55
CA THR A 227 10.87 -7.31 -1.11
C THR A 227 10.35 -8.32 -0.08
N SER A 228 10.56 -8.07 1.22
CA SER A 228 10.10 -8.92 2.33
C SER A 228 9.32 -8.13 3.39
N GLN A 229 8.44 -8.81 4.14
CA GLN A 229 7.76 -8.23 5.30
C GLN A 229 8.76 -7.79 6.40
N ALA A 230 9.95 -8.40 6.48
CA ALA A 230 10.92 -8.12 7.53
C ALA A 230 11.55 -6.72 7.40
N ASP A 231 11.63 -6.17 6.18
CA ASP A 231 12.13 -4.81 5.92
C ASP A 231 11.04 -3.72 6.13
N CYS A 232 9.77 -4.14 6.23
CA CYS A 232 8.56 -3.32 6.34
C CYS A 232 7.74 -3.73 7.57
N ASN A 233 8.18 -3.30 8.76
CA ASN A 233 7.61 -3.73 10.02
C ASN A 233 6.30 -2.99 10.37
N ILE A 234 5.21 -3.76 10.48
CA ILE A 234 3.86 -3.26 10.81
C ILE A 234 3.55 -3.27 12.32
N GLY A 235 4.29 -4.04 13.13
CA GLY A 235 4.03 -4.21 14.56
C GLY A 235 4.62 -3.12 15.48
N ILE A 236 5.16 -2.04 14.91
CA ILE A 236 5.86 -0.96 15.63
C ILE A 236 5.45 0.45 15.14
N SER A 237 4.27 0.61 14.52
CA SER A 237 3.80 1.90 14.00
C SER A 237 3.86 3.05 15.02
N GLN A 238 3.54 2.78 16.29
CA GLN A 238 3.61 3.74 17.40
C GLN A 238 5.02 4.26 17.74
N ASP A 239 6.08 3.60 17.27
CA ASP A 239 7.47 4.09 17.44
C ASP A 239 7.83 5.20 16.41
N GLY A 240 6.98 5.38 15.40
CA GLY A 240 7.03 6.48 14.43
C GLY A 240 8.05 6.34 13.30
N CYS A 241 8.00 7.24 12.33
CA CYS A 241 8.71 7.19 11.06
C CYS A 241 10.20 6.90 11.21
N VAL A 242 10.88 7.65 12.08
CA VAL A 242 12.33 7.54 12.32
C VAL A 242 12.73 6.14 12.82
N LYS A 243 11.79 5.37 13.39
CA LYS A 243 12.00 4.01 13.90
C LYS A 243 11.58 2.94 12.91
N VAL A 244 10.42 3.09 12.25
CA VAL A 244 9.95 2.12 11.25
C VAL A 244 10.76 2.19 9.96
N VAL A 245 11.03 3.41 9.49
CA VAL A 245 11.76 3.70 8.26
C VAL A 245 12.95 4.64 8.56
N PRO A 246 14.05 4.13 9.15
CA PRO A 246 15.25 4.96 9.34
C PRO A 246 15.71 5.60 8.03
N GLY A 247 16.02 6.90 8.06
CA GLY A 247 16.32 7.70 6.88
C GLY A 247 16.66 9.15 7.24
N ASP A 248 16.68 10.03 6.24
CA ASP A 248 16.87 11.47 6.42
C ASP A 248 15.50 12.18 6.47
N TYR A 249 15.37 13.11 7.41
CA TYR A 249 14.16 13.89 7.72
C TYR A 249 14.49 15.39 7.90
N SER A 250 15.65 15.82 7.38
CA SER A 250 16.08 17.23 7.36
C SER A 250 15.57 18.01 6.15
#